data_AF-A0A3M1F8M1-F1
#
_entry.id   AF-A0A3M1F8M1-F1
#
_cell.length_a   1.000
_cell.length_b   1.000
_cell.length_c   1.000
_cell.angle_alpha   90.00
_cell.angle_beta   90.00
_cell.angle_gamma   90.00
#
_symmetry.space_group_name_H-M   'P 1'
#
loop_
_entity.id
_entity.type
_entity.pdbx_description
1 polymer ?
#
loop_
_entity_poly.entity_id
_entity_poly.type
_entity_poly.pdbx_seq_one_letter_code
_entity_poly.pdbx_strand_id
1 'polypeptide(L)'
;MAKKKGREKQAGVLPNGSEGTSSFEVLEKEFSPLRQRLLKRDEEREEVLAKARKALRESKQAIFALHRGDVRRAETSLKEVQEVLGALRKKGEVYSAFHAAVQEWVEAVIFLHFIKTGKLLGPSRFLRMGVSDEDYLLGLCDATGELARRAVVLGAGGDVEGVRSIRSVVEDVFGVLLGFDLRNGELRKKSDAIKWNLKRVEEVWSSLPR
;
A
#
# COMPACT_ATOMS: atom_id res chain seq x y z
N MET A 1 -5.18 52.09 73.59
CA MET A 1 -3.93 52.78 73.22
C MET A 1 -2.74 51.98 73.72
N ALA A 2 -1.95 51.37 72.84
CA ALA A 2 -0.60 50.89 73.16
C ALA A 2 0.23 50.83 71.87
N LYS A 3 1.45 51.35 71.96
CA LYS A 3 2.30 51.90 70.90
C LYS A 3 2.91 50.84 69.96
N LYS A 4 2.82 51.05 68.65
CA LYS A 4 3.70 50.42 67.64
C LYS A 4 5.09 51.06 67.73
N LYS A 5 6.10 50.28 68.14
CA LYS A 5 7.52 50.57 67.88
C LYS A 5 7.86 50.07 66.47
N GLY A 6 8.58 50.89 65.72
CA GLY A 6 9.04 50.59 64.38
C GLY A 6 10.03 49.42 64.34
N ARG A 7 10.16 48.82 63.16
CA ARG A 7 11.35 48.11 62.74
C ARG A 7 11.49 48.21 61.23
N GLU A 8 12.70 48.53 60.84
CA GLU A 8 13.19 48.87 59.51
C GLU A 8 12.83 47.79 58.49
N LYS A 9 12.28 48.21 57.34
CA LYS A 9 12.31 47.38 56.14
C LYS A 9 13.67 47.60 55.48
N GLN A 10 14.60 46.69 55.76
CA GLN A 10 15.80 46.54 54.95
C GLN A 10 15.37 46.32 53.50
N ALA A 11 15.83 47.22 52.63
CA ALA A 11 15.80 47.06 51.20
C ALA A 11 16.58 45.79 50.85
N GLY A 12 15.85 44.71 50.56
CA GLY A 12 16.40 43.55 49.88
C GLY A 12 16.74 43.97 48.46
N VAL A 13 17.97 44.44 48.28
CA VAL A 13 18.62 44.60 46.99
C VAL A 13 18.52 43.26 46.28
N LEU A 14 17.72 43.19 45.22
CA LEU A 14 17.75 42.06 44.30
C LEU A 14 19.18 41.98 43.76
N PRO A 15 19.88 40.84 43.89
CA PRO A 15 21.20 40.72 43.32
C PRO A 15 21.06 40.86 41.80
N ASN A 16 21.67 41.93 41.28
CA ASN A 16 22.00 42.05 39.87
C ASN A 16 22.82 40.83 39.47
N GLY A 17 22.17 39.84 38.86
CA GLY A 17 22.81 38.71 38.20
C GLY A 17 23.15 39.10 36.77
N SER A 18 24.42 39.42 36.57
CA SER A 18 25.10 39.49 35.26
C SER A 18 25.04 38.16 34.50
N GLU A 19 24.87 38.25 33.18
CA GLU A 19 25.48 37.37 32.16
C GLU A 19 25.27 35.84 32.28
N GLY A 20 24.09 35.39 32.72
CA GLY A 20 23.69 33.99 32.64
C GLY A 20 22.71 33.75 31.49
N THR A 21 23.03 32.83 30.57
CA THR A 21 22.14 32.37 29.49
C THR A 21 20.78 31.99 30.10
N SER A 22 19.68 32.50 29.54
CA SER A 22 18.32 32.27 30.07
C SER A 22 18.01 30.77 30.10
N SER A 23 17.27 30.30 31.13
CA SER A 23 16.79 28.90 31.20
C SER A 23 16.08 28.47 29.91
N PHE A 24 15.37 29.40 29.27
CA PHE A 24 14.77 29.20 27.96
C PHE A 24 15.80 28.99 26.85
N GLU A 25 16.87 29.79 26.79
CA GLU A 25 17.93 29.68 25.78
C GLU A 25 18.73 28.37 25.91
N VAL A 26 18.90 27.86 27.13
CA VAL A 26 19.52 26.56 27.39
C VAL A 26 18.62 25.43 26.85
N LEU A 27 17.33 25.45 27.20
CA LEU A 27 16.36 24.49 26.69
C LEU A 27 16.21 24.56 25.17
N GLU A 28 16.21 25.75 24.59
CA GLU A 28 16.14 25.94 23.14
C GLU A 28 17.33 25.28 22.43
N LYS A 29 18.55 25.43 22.97
CA LYS A 29 19.75 24.76 22.46
C LYS A 29 19.68 23.23 22.58
N GLU A 30 19.21 22.71 23.71
CA GLU A 30 19.06 21.26 23.92
C GLU A 30 17.99 20.63 23.02
N PHE A 31 16.90 21.37 22.76
CA PHE A 31 15.76 20.89 21.98
C PHE A 31 15.93 21.13 20.48
N SER A 32 16.83 22.02 20.05
CA SER A 32 17.10 22.29 18.63
C SER A 32 17.48 21.04 17.84
N PRO A 33 18.41 20.16 18.30
CA PRO A 33 18.69 18.90 17.62
C PRO A 33 17.49 17.95 17.55
N LEU A 34 16.61 17.94 18.56
CA LEU A 34 15.36 17.16 18.55
C LEU A 34 14.43 17.66 17.44
N ARG A 35 14.23 18.99 17.36
CA ARG A 35 13.42 19.63 16.32
C ARG A 35 13.96 19.31 14.92
N GLN A 36 15.27 19.41 14.71
CA GLN A 36 15.91 19.09 13.42
C GLN A 36 15.70 17.63 13.02
N ARG A 37 15.83 16.68 13.95
CA ARG A 37 15.56 15.25 13.68
C ARG A 37 14.11 14.99 13.31
N LEU A 38 13.16 15.67 13.97
CA LEU A 38 11.73 15.55 13.65
C LEU A 38 11.42 16.09 12.25
N LEU A 39 11.92 17.27 11.91
CA LEU A 39 11.74 17.86 10.58
C LEU A 39 12.29 16.96 9.48
N LYS A 40 13.52 16.45 9.65
CA LYS A 40 14.11 15.51 8.70
C LYS A 40 13.27 14.24 8.52
N ARG A 41 12.72 13.70 9.62
CA ARG A 41 11.86 12.51 9.55
C ARG A 41 10.55 12.80 8.83
N ASP A 42 9.98 13.99 9.00
CA ASP A 42 8.77 14.41 8.30
C ASP A 42 9.01 14.62 6.80
N GLU A 43 10.15 15.20 6.42
CA GLU A 43 10.58 15.31 5.02
C GLU A 43 10.74 13.93 4.37
N GLU A 44 11.46 13.01 5.02
CA GLU A 44 11.62 11.63 4.55
C GLU A 44 10.28 10.90 4.44
N ARG A 45 9.38 11.11 5.40
CA ARG A 45 8.02 10.55 5.37
C ARG A 45 7.25 11.04 4.16
N GLU A 46 7.20 12.35 3.92
CA GLU A 46 6.45 12.90 2.79
C GLU A 46 7.03 12.45 1.44
N GLU A 47 8.35 12.31 1.33
CA GLU A 47 9.00 11.74 0.14
C GLU A 47 8.54 10.30 -0.12
N VAL A 48 8.56 9.45 0.91
CA VAL A 48 8.11 8.05 0.82
C VAL A 48 6.64 7.97 0.44
N LEU A 49 5.78 8.76 1.09
CA LEU A 49 4.34 8.78 0.80
C LEU A 49 4.06 9.27 -0.63
N ALA A 50 4.78 10.28 -1.11
CA ALA A 50 4.64 10.79 -2.47
C ALA A 50 5.01 9.73 -3.52
N LYS A 51 6.15 9.05 -3.33
CA LYS A 51 6.62 8.00 -4.25
C LYS A 51 5.72 6.76 -4.22
N ALA A 52 5.27 6.32 -3.04
CA ALA A 52 4.34 5.19 -2.92
C ALA A 52 3.00 5.47 -3.62
N ARG A 53 2.40 6.65 -3.41
CA ARG A 53 1.17 7.05 -4.10
C ARG A 53 1.36 7.14 -5.61
N LYS A 54 2.54 7.54 -6.09
CA LYS A 54 2.87 7.55 -7.51
C LYS A 54 2.92 6.13 -8.07
N ALA A 55 3.65 5.22 -7.42
CA ALA A 55 3.74 3.80 -7.78
C ALA A 55 2.36 3.11 -7.86
N LEU A 56 1.47 3.42 -6.90
CA LEU A 56 0.09 2.95 -6.92
C LEU A 56 -0.65 3.43 -8.17
N ARG A 57 -0.61 4.74 -8.46
CA ARG A 57 -1.27 5.31 -9.65
C ARG A 57 -0.74 4.72 -10.95
N GLU A 58 0.56 4.48 -11.05
CA GLU A 58 1.19 3.89 -12.23
C GLU A 58 0.78 2.42 -12.42
N SER A 59 0.71 1.64 -11.34
CA SER A 59 0.20 0.26 -11.37
C SER A 59 -1.25 0.21 -11.87
N LYS A 60 -2.10 1.11 -11.36
CA LYS A 60 -3.48 1.25 -11.83
C LYS A 60 -3.58 1.61 -13.31
N GLN A 61 -2.73 2.53 -13.78
CA GLN A 61 -2.66 2.87 -15.20
C GLN A 61 -2.20 1.69 -16.06
N ALA A 62 -1.30 0.85 -15.54
CA ALA A 62 -0.88 -0.37 -16.22
C ALA A 62 -2.05 -1.38 -16.32
N ILE A 63 -2.86 -1.56 -15.27
CA ILE A 63 -4.09 -2.38 -15.33
C ILE A 63 -5.04 -1.87 -16.44
N PHE A 64 -5.27 -0.55 -16.50
CA PHE A 64 -6.08 0.02 -17.58
C PHE A 64 -5.47 -0.18 -18.97
N ALA A 65 -4.14 -0.12 -19.10
CA ALA A 65 -3.45 -0.39 -20.35
C ALA A 65 -3.61 -1.86 -20.78
N LEU A 66 -3.52 -2.79 -19.83
CA LEU A 66 -3.75 -4.23 -20.06
C LEU A 66 -5.15 -4.53 -20.57
N HIS A 67 -6.19 -3.89 -20.01
CA HIS A 67 -7.56 -4.03 -20.52
C HIS A 67 -7.74 -3.52 -21.95
N ARG A 68 -6.94 -2.54 -22.37
CA ARG A 68 -6.93 -2.02 -23.75
C ARG A 68 -6.00 -2.80 -24.68
N GLY A 69 -5.33 -3.85 -24.19
CA GLY A 69 -4.38 -4.64 -24.97
C GLY A 69 -2.98 -4.03 -25.11
N ASP A 70 -2.68 -2.91 -24.43
CA ASP A 70 -1.36 -2.26 -24.46
C ASP A 70 -0.41 -2.93 -23.45
N VAL A 71 -0.05 -4.18 -23.76
CA VAL A 71 0.77 -5.05 -22.90
C VAL A 71 2.20 -4.52 -22.75
N ARG A 72 2.79 -3.99 -23.82
CA ARG A 72 4.18 -3.50 -23.80
C ARG A 72 4.34 -2.32 -22.85
N ARG A 73 3.43 -1.34 -22.92
CA ARG A 73 3.45 -0.18 -22.02
C ARG A 73 3.27 -0.60 -20.56
N ALA A 74 2.32 -1.49 -20.30
CA ALA A 74 2.08 -2.01 -18.95
C ALA A 74 3.32 -2.71 -18.39
N GLU A 75 3.98 -3.56 -19.19
CA GLU A 75 5.19 -4.27 -18.78
C GLU A 75 6.36 -3.33 -18.45
N THR A 76 6.57 -2.28 -19.26
CA THR A 76 7.60 -1.27 -18.96
C THR A 76 7.28 -0.51 -17.67
N SER A 77 6.05 -0.01 -17.53
CA SER A 77 5.63 0.75 -16.34
C SER A 77 5.74 -0.07 -15.06
N LEU A 78 5.35 -1.35 -15.09
CA LEU A 78 5.41 -2.22 -13.91
C LEU A 78 6.84 -2.58 -13.49
N LYS A 79 7.80 -2.56 -14.43
CA LYS A 79 9.23 -2.67 -14.09
C LYS A 79 9.72 -1.41 -13.38
N GLU A 80 9.32 -0.23 -13.84
CA GLU A 80 9.69 1.03 -13.17
C GLU A 80 9.11 1.11 -11.75
N VAL A 81 7.84 0.73 -11.60
CA VAL A 81 7.19 0.65 -10.27
C VAL A 81 7.93 -0.34 -9.36
N GLN A 82 8.33 -1.50 -9.87
CA GLN A 82 9.08 -2.50 -9.11
C GLN A 82 10.35 -1.89 -8.50
N GLU A 83 11.14 -1.16 -9.29
CA GLU A 83 12.37 -0.52 -8.82
C GLU A 83 12.09 0.55 -7.76
N VAL A 84 11.04 1.35 -7.94
CA VAL A 84 10.62 2.35 -6.95
C VAL A 84 10.22 1.69 -5.63
N LEU A 85 9.40 0.64 -5.66
CA LEU A 85 8.96 -0.07 -4.45
C LEU A 85 10.14 -0.77 -3.76
N GLY A 86 11.05 -1.37 -4.54
CA GLY A 86 12.28 -1.97 -4.01
C GLY A 86 13.16 -0.94 -3.28
N ALA A 87 13.31 0.26 -3.84
CA ALA A 87 14.07 1.34 -3.23
C ALA A 87 13.39 1.93 -1.97
N LEU A 88 12.06 1.96 -1.94
CA LEU A 88 11.30 2.48 -0.79
C LEU A 88 11.24 1.50 0.37
N ARG A 89 11.31 0.19 0.12
CA ARG A 89 10.97 -0.88 1.07
C ARG A 89 11.37 -0.62 2.52
N LYS A 90 12.67 -0.46 2.80
CA LYS A 90 13.19 -0.26 4.18
C LYS A 90 12.59 0.94 4.91
N LYS A 91 12.26 2.02 4.18
CA LYS A 91 11.65 3.24 4.74
C LYS A 91 10.13 3.24 4.60
N GLY A 92 9.59 2.44 3.69
CA GLY A 92 8.19 2.41 3.27
C GLY A 92 7.32 1.48 4.08
N GLU A 93 7.84 0.33 4.52
CA GLU A 93 7.09 -0.72 5.24
C GLU A 93 6.40 -0.25 6.53
N VAL A 94 6.77 0.90 7.09
CA VAL A 94 6.07 1.48 8.25
C VAL A 94 4.81 2.27 7.88
N TYR A 95 4.56 2.48 6.58
CA TYR A 95 3.47 3.31 6.08
C TYR A 95 2.48 2.50 5.25
N SER A 96 1.19 2.63 5.56
CA SER A 96 0.10 1.98 4.81
C SER A 96 0.08 2.31 3.32
N ALA A 97 0.51 3.53 2.93
CA ALA A 97 0.59 3.93 1.53
C ALA A 97 1.58 3.08 0.71
N PHE A 98 2.65 2.58 1.35
CA PHE A 98 3.59 1.67 0.70
C PHE A 98 2.93 0.31 0.44
N HIS A 99 2.29 -0.28 1.45
CA HIS A 99 1.56 -1.55 1.32
C HIS A 99 0.47 -1.48 0.26
N ALA A 100 -0.33 -0.42 0.24
CA ALA A 100 -1.33 -0.19 -0.80
C ALA A 100 -0.71 -0.16 -2.21
N ALA A 101 0.47 0.46 -2.36
CA ALA A 101 1.17 0.50 -3.64
C ALA A 101 1.75 -0.87 -4.04
N VAL A 102 2.26 -1.64 -3.08
CA VAL A 102 2.72 -3.02 -3.31
C VAL A 102 1.57 -3.92 -3.74
N GLN A 103 0.41 -3.82 -3.08
CA GLN A 103 -0.79 -4.62 -3.40
C GLN A 103 -1.28 -4.36 -4.83
N GLU A 104 -1.43 -3.08 -5.22
CA GLU A 104 -1.85 -2.71 -6.58
C GLU A 104 -0.80 -3.15 -7.63
N TRP A 105 0.49 -3.08 -7.29
CA TRP A 105 1.54 -3.59 -8.18
C TRP A 105 1.50 -5.12 -8.32
N VAL A 106 1.28 -5.86 -7.23
CA VAL A 106 1.10 -7.32 -7.27
C VAL A 106 -0.09 -7.69 -8.16
N GLU A 107 -1.24 -7.03 -7.96
CA GLU A 107 -2.44 -7.20 -8.78
C GLU A 107 -2.11 -7.03 -10.26
N ALA A 108 -1.49 -5.91 -10.62
CA ALA A 108 -1.15 -5.58 -11.99
C ALA A 108 -0.15 -6.59 -12.62
N VAL A 109 0.83 -7.07 -11.85
CA VAL A 109 1.81 -8.07 -12.32
C VAL A 109 1.18 -9.44 -12.50
N ILE A 110 0.29 -9.87 -11.61
CA ILE A 110 -0.48 -11.11 -11.76
C ILE A 110 -1.34 -11.02 -13.02
N PHE A 111 -2.05 -9.91 -13.21
CA PHE A 111 -2.91 -9.72 -14.37
C PHE A 111 -2.12 -9.68 -15.69
N LEU A 112 -0.98 -8.98 -15.72
CA LEU A 112 -0.05 -9.00 -16.85
C LEU A 112 0.42 -10.43 -17.16
N HIS A 113 0.82 -11.18 -16.13
CA HIS A 113 1.32 -12.54 -16.31
C HIS A 113 0.24 -13.46 -16.87
N PHE A 114 -0.99 -13.37 -16.35
CA PHE A 114 -2.12 -14.13 -16.86
C PHE A 114 -2.41 -13.79 -18.32
N ILE A 115 -2.45 -12.50 -18.70
CA ILE A 115 -2.67 -12.09 -20.09
C ILE A 115 -1.61 -12.67 -21.03
N LYS A 116 -0.35 -12.76 -20.58
CA LYS A 116 0.75 -13.27 -21.40
C LYS A 116 0.81 -14.80 -21.49
N THR A 117 0.26 -15.53 -20.52
CA THR A 117 0.55 -16.96 -20.35
C THR A 117 -0.67 -17.85 -20.13
N GLY A 118 -1.82 -17.27 -19.81
CA GLY A 118 -3.02 -17.99 -19.37
C GLY A 118 -2.89 -18.66 -18.00
N LYS A 119 -1.85 -18.33 -17.21
CA LYS A 119 -1.55 -18.95 -15.92
C LYS A 119 -1.51 -17.93 -14.79
N LEU A 120 -1.81 -18.39 -13.58
CA LEU A 120 -1.63 -17.60 -12.37
C LEU A 120 -0.14 -17.49 -12.02
N LEU A 121 0.28 -16.30 -11.58
CA LEU A 121 1.61 -16.12 -11.00
C LEU A 121 1.58 -16.36 -9.48
N GLY A 122 2.22 -17.44 -9.05
CA GLY A 122 2.34 -17.80 -7.62
C GLY A 122 3.23 -16.86 -6.80
N PRO A 123 3.25 -17.02 -5.46
CA PRO A 123 3.89 -16.08 -4.54
C PRO A 123 5.41 -16.04 -4.62
N SER A 124 6.07 -17.14 -5.01
CA SER A 124 7.52 -17.31 -4.82
C SER A 124 8.38 -16.20 -5.43
N ARG A 125 7.95 -15.61 -6.56
CA ARG A 125 8.66 -14.47 -7.16
C ARG A 125 8.55 -13.22 -6.31
N PHE A 126 7.35 -12.91 -5.82
CA PHE A 126 7.08 -11.74 -4.99
C PHE A 126 7.79 -11.82 -3.64
N LEU A 127 7.77 -13.00 -3.01
CA LEU A 127 8.45 -13.23 -1.74
C LEU A 127 9.97 -13.04 -1.84
N ARG A 128 10.60 -13.51 -2.94
CA ARG A 128 12.03 -13.25 -3.20
C ARG A 128 12.35 -11.76 -3.38
N MET A 129 11.36 -10.97 -3.76
CA MET A 129 11.48 -9.51 -3.91
C MET A 129 11.12 -8.76 -2.62
N GLY A 130 10.74 -9.49 -1.56
CA GLY A 130 10.46 -8.90 -0.25
C GLY A 130 9.03 -8.44 -0.05
N VAL A 131 8.10 -8.82 -0.94
CA VAL A 131 6.66 -8.64 -0.71
C VAL A 131 6.25 -9.55 0.45
N SER A 132 5.42 -9.02 1.35
CA SER A 132 4.88 -9.81 2.47
C SER A 132 3.83 -10.81 1.99
N ASP A 133 3.59 -11.89 2.76
CA ASP A 133 2.53 -12.84 2.45
C ASP A 133 1.15 -12.15 2.37
N GLU A 134 0.90 -11.20 3.28
CA GLU A 134 -0.36 -10.45 3.34
C GLU A 134 -0.54 -9.54 2.12
N ASP A 135 0.49 -8.77 1.72
CA ASP A 135 0.41 -7.92 0.54
C ASP A 135 0.22 -8.74 -0.75
N TYR A 136 0.86 -9.91 -0.85
CA TYR A 136 0.65 -10.80 -1.96
C TYR A 136 -0.79 -11.31 -2.02
N LEU A 137 -1.32 -11.78 -0.88
CA LEU A 137 -2.68 -12.33 -0.81
C LEU A 137 -3.73 -11.26 -1.10
N LEU A 138 -3.54 -10.03 -0.60
CA LEU A 138 -4.44 -8.90 -0.88
C LEU A 138 -4.43 -8.54 -2.37
N GLY A 139 -3.25 -8.42 -2.99
CA GLY A 139 -3.13 -8.16 -4.43
C GLY A 139 -3.65 -9.32 -5.30
N LEU A 140 -3.50 -10.57 -4.86
CA LEU A 140 -4.07 -11.75 -5.51
C LEU A 140 -5.61 -11.69 -5.50
N CYS A 141 -6.20 -11.32 -4.35
CA CYS A 141 -7.65 -11.18 -4.24
C CYS A 141 -8.16 -10.11 -5.22
N ASP A 142 -7.52 -8.95 -5.29
CA ASP A 142 -7.92 -7.88 -6.21
C ASP A 142 -7.76 -8.31 -7.68
N ALA A 143 -6.68 -9.03 -8.01
CA ALA A 143 -6.44 -9.56 -9.36
C ALA A 143 -7.58 -10.45 -9.87
N THR A 144 -8.27 -11.19 -8.99
CA THR A 144 -9.46 -11.97 -9.41
C THR A 144 -10.59 -11.08 -9.94
N GLY A 145 -10.70 -9.85 -9.45
CA GLY A 145 -11.65 -8.85 -9.93
C GLY A 145 -11.32 -8.38 -11.35
N GLU A 146 -10.05 -8.13 -11.65
CA GLU A 146 -9.61 -7.74 -12.99
C GLU A 146 -9.69 -8.90 -13.99
N LEU A 147 -9.47 -10.13 -13.55
CA LEU A 147 -9.78 -11.34 -14.32
C LEU A 147 -11.27 -11.44 -14.64
N ALA A 148 -12.16 -11.26 -13.65
CA ALA A 148 -13.60 -11.27 -13.87
C ALA A 148 -14.05 -10.16 -14.83
N ARG A 149 -13.46 -8.96 -14.73
CA ARG A 149 -13.69 -7.87 -15.69
C ARG A 149 -13.26 -8.26 -17.10
N ARG A 150 -12.10 -8.90 -17.25
CA ARG A 150 -11.62 -9.38 -18.55
C ARG A 150 -12.54 -10.46 -19.12
N ALA A 151 -13.04 -11.38 -18.30
CA ALA A 151 -13.97 -12.43 -18.74
C ALA A 151 -15.23 -11.84 -19.39
N VAL A 152 -15.80 -10.76 -18.84
CA VAL A 152 -16.94 -10.07 -19.45
C VAL A 152 -16.60 -9.56 -20.86
N VAL A 153 -15.43 -8.96 -21.04
CA VAL A 153 -14.98 -8.45 -22.35
C VAL A 153 -14.78 -9.59 -23.35
N LEU A 154 -14.14 -10.68 -22.92
CA LEU A 154 -13.92 -11.85 -23.76
C LEU A 154 -15.23 -12.54 -24.14
N GLY A 155 -16.14 -12.70 -23.18
CA GLY A 155 -17.47 -13.28 -23.43
C GLY A 155 -18.30 -12.45 -24.40
N ALA A 156 -18.28 -11.12 -24.27
CA ALA A 156 -18.92 -10.23 -25.26
C ALA A 156 -18.31 -10.36 -26.66
N GLY A 157 -17.03 -10.73 -26.75
CA GLY A 157 -16.34 -11.04 -28.00
C GLY A 157 -16.48 -12.49 -28.47
N GLY A 158 -17.19 -13.35 -27.74
CA GLY A 158 -17.37 -14.77 -28.08
C GLY A 158 -16.14 -15.66 -27.81
N ASP A 159 -15.13 -15.18 -27.07
CA ASP A 159 -13.94 -15.95 -26.73
C ASP A 159 -14.22 -16.93 -25.57
N VAL A 160 -14.73 -18.10 -25.93
CA VAL A 160 -15.08 -19.19 -25.00
C VAL A 160 -13.85 -19.64 -24.23
N GLU A 161 -12.77 -20.04 -24.90
CA GLU A 161 -11.58 -20.58 -24.22
C GLU A 161 -10.93 -19.57 -23.27
N GLY A 162 -10.92 -18.29 -23.62
CA GLY A 162 -10.44 -17.24 -22.73
C GLY A 162 -11.27 -17.11 -21.45
N VAL A 163 -12.61 -17.15 -21.54
CA VAL A 163 -13.49 -17.15 -20.37
C VAL A 163 -13.32 -18.42 -19.54
N ARG A 164 -13.17 -19.58 -20.20
CA ARG A 164 -12.90 -20.87 -19.53
C ARG A 164 -11.63 -20.83 -18.69
N SER A 165 -10.55 -20.32 -19.28
CA SER A 165 -9.25 -20.19 -18.64
C SER A 165 -9.34 -19.30 -17.40
N ILE A 166 -10.02 -18.16 -17.50
CA ILE A 166 -10.26 -17.26 -16.37
C ILE A 166 -11.07 -17.95 -15.27
N ARG A 167 -12.16 -18.63 -15.64
CA ARG A 167 -13.01 -19.35 -14.69
C ARG A 167 -12.19 -20.33 -13.86
N SER A 168 -11.41 -21.18 -14.53
CA SER A 168 -10.57 -22.19 -13.87
C SER A 168 -9.62 -21.54 -12.87
N VAL A 169 -8.93 -20.46 -13.25
CA VAL A 169 -7.97 -19.79 -12.35
C VAL A 169 -8.66 -19.16 -11.14
N VAL A 170 -9.81 -18.48 -11.34
CA VAL A 170 -10.53 -17.85 -10.23
C VAL A 170 -11.12 -18.90 -9.28
N GLU A 171 -11.60 -20.02 -9.82
CA GLU A 171 -12.08 -21.18 -9.05
C GLU A 171 -10.95 -21.81 -8.23
N ASP A 172 -9.78 -22.05 -8.84
CA ASP A 172 -8.61 -22.61 -8.15
C ASP A 172 -8.13 -21.69 -7.01
N VAL A 173 -8.07 -20.37 -7.26
CA VAL A 173 -7.69 -19.39 -6.23
C VAL A 173 -8.69 -19.40 -5.07
N PHE A 174 -9.99 -19.43 -5.37
CA PHE A 174 -11.02 -19.51 -4.35
C PHE A 174 -10.89 -20.81 -3.52
N GLY A 175 -10.69 -21.95 -4.19
CA GLY A 175 -10.52 -23.25 -3.55
C GLY A 175 -9.31 -23.29 -2.60
N VAL A 176 -8.17 -22.74 -3.03
CA VAL A 176 -6.97 -22.65 -2.18
C VAL A 176 -7.22 -21.77 -0.95
N LEU A 177 -7.86 -20.60 -1.14
CA LEU A 177 -8.09 -19.65 -0.04
C LEU A 177 -9.16 -20.12 0.96
N LEU A 178 -10.08 -21.02 0.56
CA LEU A 178 -10.99 -21.67 1.51
C LEU A 178 -10.24 -22.52 2.56
N GLY A 179 -9.04 -23.00 2.26
CA GLY A 179 -8.18 -23.72 3.20
C GLY A 179 -7.46 -22.84 4.21
N PHE A 180 -7.56 -21.51 4.10
CA PHE A 180 -6.86 -20.57 4.98
C PHE A 180 -7.76 -20.18 6.16
N ASP A 181 -7.22 -20.28 7.38
CA ASP A 181 -7.88 -19.74 8.57
C ASP A 181 -7.66 -18.22 8.68
N LEU A 182 -8.39 -17.48 7.83
CA LEU A 182 -8.29 -16.03 7.76
C LEU A 182 -9.07 -15.36 8.89
N ARG A 183 -8.34 -14.62 9.74
CA ARG A 183 -8.90 -13.78 10.80
C ARG A 183 -9.76 -12.64 10.25
N ASN A 184 -10.67 -12.13 11.07
CA ASN A 184 -11.45 -10.94 10.74
C ASN A 184 -10.52 -9.77 10.39
N GLY A 185 -10.67 -9.22 9.18
CA GLY A 185 -9.77 -8.19 8.66
C GLY A 185 -10.02 -7.89 7.19
N GLU A 186 -9.14 -7.08 6.60
CA GLU A 186 -9.21 -6.73 5.18
C GLU A 186 -9.07 -7.96 4.28
N LEU A 187 -8.09 -8.82 4.57
CA LEU A 187 -7.84 -10.03 3.79
C LEU A 187 -9.04 -10.97 3.77
N ARG A 188 -9.73 -11.15 4.90
CA ARG A 188 -10.96 -11.94 4.96
C ARG A 188 -12.05 -11.36 4.05
N LYS A 189 -12.27 -10.04 4.12
CA LYS A 189 -13.27 -9.36 3.27
C LYS A 189 -12.96 -9.51 1.79
N LYS A 190 -11.69 -9.35 1.40
CA LYS A 190 -11.26 -9.49 0.00
C LYS A 190 -11.34 -10.95 -0.48
N SER A 191 -10.92 -11.91 0.34
CA SER A 191 -11.07 -13.34 0.04
C SER A 191 -12.54 -13.72 -0.13
N ASP A 192 -13.43 -13.24 0.75
CA ASP A 192 -14.87 -13.48 0.66
C ASP A 192 -15.48 -12.86 -0.61
N ALA A 193 -14.88 -11.82 -1.18
CA ALA A 193 -15.34 -11.18 -2.42
C ALA A 193 -15.06 -12.03 -3.67
N ILE A 194 -14.07 -12.94 -3.61
CA ILE A 194 -13.71 -13.81 -4.75
C ILE A 194 -14.89 -14.67 -5.19
N LYS A 195 -15.75 -15.10 -4.27
CA LYS A 195 -16.97 -15.86 -4.61
C LYS A 195 -17.89 -15.11 -5.58
N TRP A 196 -17.95 -13.78 -5.47
CA TRP A 196 -18.75 -12.94 -6.35
C TRP A 196 -18.08 -12.73 -7.69
N ASN A 197 -16.75 -12.62 -7.71
CA ASN A 197 -15.97 -12.59 -8.94
C ASN A 197 -16.14 -13.91 -9.72
N LEU A 198 -16.05 -15.06 -9.04
CA LEU A 198 -16.28 -16.37 -9.63
C LEU A 198 -17.70 -16.46 -10.20
N LYS A 199 -18.72 -16.16 -9.41
CA LYS A 199 -20.13 -16.17 -9.86
C LYS A 199 -20.32 -15.34 -11.13
N ARG A 200 -19.75 -14.14 -11.18
CA ARG A 200 -19.82 -13.28 -12.37
C ARG A 200 -19.17 -13.92 -13.60
N VAL A 201 -18.03 -14.58 -13.44
CA VAL A 201 -17.37 -15.31 -14.55
C VAL A 201 -18.25 -16.49 -15.00
N GLU A 202 -18.88 -17.20 -14.08
CA GLU A 202 -19.77 -18.33 -14.38
C GLU A 202 -21.04 -17.91 -15.13
N GLU A 203 -21.60 -16.74 -14.80
CA GLU A 203 -22.73 -16.16 -15.52
C GLU A 203 -22.35 -15.86 -16.98
N VAL A 204 -21.18 -15.26 -17.21
CA VAL A 204 -20.66 -15.02 -18.56
C VAL A 204 -20.43 -16.35 -19.28
N TRP A 205 -19.74 -17.30 -18.65
CA TRP A 205 -19.47 -18.62 -19.21
C TRP A 205 -20.75 -19.35 -19.63
N SER A 206 -21.78 -19.31 -18.79
CA SER A 206 -23.06 -19.99 -19.05
C SER A 206 -23.86 -19.36 -20.19
N SER A 207 -23.61 -18.10 -20.52
CA SER A 207 -24.27 -17.41 -21.65
C SER A 207 -23.64 -17.71 -23.02
N LEU A 208 -22.46 -18.33 -23.05
CA LEU A 208 -21.73 -18.60 -24.29
C LEU A 208 -22.24 -19.88 -24.99
N PRO A 209 -22.22 -19.92 -26.34
CA PRO A 209 -22.54 -21.12 -27.09
C PRO A 209 -21.53 -22.23 -26.79
N ARG A 210 -22.03 -23.48 -26.71
CA ARG A 210 -21.23 -24.69 -26.42
C ARG A 210 -20.64 -25.31 -27.68
#